data_AF-A0AAE7E418-F1
#
_entry.id   AF-A0AAE7E418-F1
#
_cell.length_a   1.000
_cell.length_b   1.000
_cell.length_c   1.000
_cell.angle_alpha   90.00
_cell.angle_beta   90.00
_cell.angle_gamma   90.00
#
_symmetry.space_group_name_H-M   'P 1'
#
loop_
_entity.id
_entity.type
_entity.pdbx_description
1 polymer ?
#
loop_
_entity_poly.entity_id
_entity_poly.type
_entity_poly.pdbx_seq_one_letter_code
_entity_poly.pdbx_strand_id
1 'polypeptide(L)'
;MSSLINCPECNHEILSRLGTVCPECGYTVGYFNGDKKRKIYGKFFALTVFVPFISFITILFASQNKYSMYVGIAFFFYLAIKSCPLLFKDIFLTKFEKVFFWGIWIIANSLIFSMIFNVLRKGFEG
;
A
#
# COMPACT_ATOMS: atom_id res chain seq x y z
N MET A 1 -16.71 -22.78 -7.24
CA MET A 1 -17.17 -23.02 -8.63
C MET A 1 -16.20 -22.33 -9.57
N SER A 2 -15.63 -23.06 -10.53
CA SER A 2 -14.77 -22.48 -11.56
C SER A 2 -15.67 -21.90 -12.65
N SER A 3 -15.69 -20.57 -12.81
CA SER A 3 -16.33 -19.94 -13.96
C SER A 3 -15.45 -20.07 -15.20
N LEU A 4 -16.07 -20.28 -16.35
CA LEU A 4 -15.44 -20.21 -17.66
C LEU A 4 -15.57 -18.76 -18.16
N ILE A 5 -14.53 -18.25 -18.81
CA ILE A 5 -14.52 -16.95 -19.49
C ILE A 5 -14.01 -17.16 -20.90
N ASN A 6 -14.44 -16.32 -21.85
CA ASN A 6 -13.86 -16.32 -23.18
C ASN A 6 -12.53 -15.59 -23.15
N CYS A 7 -11.52 -16.16 -23.82
CA CYS A 7 -10.24 -15.52 -24.01
C CYS A 7 -10.42 -14.20 -24.79
N PRO A 8 -9.89 -13.07 -24.31
CA PRO A 8 -10.07 -11.80 -25.00
C PRO A 8 -9.34 -11.71 -26.35
N GLU A 9 -8.41 -12.64 -26.64
CA GLU A 9 -7.66 -12.64 -27.91
C GLU A 9 -8.23 -13.62 -28.94
N CYS A 10 -8.55 -14.86 -28.56
CA CYS A 10 -9.06 -15.87 -29.49
C CYS A 10 -10.51 -16.30 -29.24
N ASN A 11 -11.18 -15.71 -28.24
CA ASN A 11 -12.55 -16.03 -27.83
C ASN A 11 -12.81 -17.48 -27.38
N HIS A 12 -11.76 -18.29 -27.24
CA HIS A 12 -11.80 -19.65 -26.73
C HIS A 12 -12.18 -19.69 -25.25
N GLU A 13 -13.00 -20.66 -24.84
CA GLU A 13 -13.40 -20.81 -23.43
C GLU A 13 -12.21 -21.29 -22.58
N ILE A 14 -11.83 -20.46 -21.60
CA ILE A 14 -10.76 -20.76 -20.65
C ILE A 14 -11.28 -20.65 -19.23
N LEU A 15 -10.61 -21.32 -18.30
CA LEU A 15 -10.90 -21.18 -16.87
C LEU A 15 -10.58 -19.74 -16.44
N SER A 16 -11.50 -19.12 -15.69
CA SER A 16 -11.29 -17.79 -15.12
C SER A 16 -10.29 -17.77 -13.95
N ARG A 17 -9.48 -18.82 -13.81
CA ARG A 17 -8.48 -18.91 -12.74
C ARG A 17 -7.25 -18.11 -13.14
N LEU A 18 -6.73 -17.41 -12.15
CA LEU A 18 -5.43 -16.77 -12.22
C LEU A 18 -4.33 -17.77 -12.59
N GLY A 19 -3.49 -17.38 -13.56
CA GLY A 19 -2.42 -18.22 -14.09
C GLY A 19 -2.86 -19.22 -15.15
N THR A 20 -4.16 -19.29 -15.51
CA THR A 20 -4.60 -20.10 -16.66
C THR A 20 -4.01 -19.52 -17.96
N VAL A 21 -3.31 -20.37 -18.70
CA VAL A 21 -2.79 -20.05 -20.04
C VAL A 21 -3.80 -20.56 -21.06
N CYS A 22 -4.19 -19.72 -22.02
CA CYS A 22 -5.01 -20.15 -23.14
C CYS A 22 -4.22 -21.11 -24.03
N PRO A 23 -4.75 -22.31 -24.33
CA PRO A 23 -4.04 -23.30 -25.13
C PRO A 23 -3.88 -22.91 -26.61
N GLU A 24 -4.74 -22.04 -27.13
CA GLU A 24 -4.73 -21.65 -28.55
C GLU A 24 -3.84 -20.44 -28.84
N CYS A 25 -3.93 -19.37 -28.05
CA CYS A 25 -3.20 -18.11 -28.30
C CYS A 25 -2.08 -17.83 -27.29
N GLY A 26 -1.94 -18.62 -26.22
CA GLY A 26 -0.93 -18.40 -25.18
C GLY A 26 -1.24 -17.26 -24.21
N TYR A 27 -2.39 -16.60 -24.33
CA TYR A 27 -2.81 -15.53 -23.42
C TYR A 27 -2.92 -16.04 -21.97
N THR A 28 -2.32 -15.32 -21.02
CA THR A 28 -2.32 -15.68 -19.60
C THR A 28 -3.33 -14.85 -18.82
N VAL A 29 -4.20 -15.51 -18.05
CA VAL A 29 -5.14 -14.85 -17.13
C VAL A 29 -4.36 -14.31 -15.93
N GLY A 30 -4.10 -13.00 -15.95
CA GLY A 30 -3.39 -12.25 -14.93
C GLY A 30 -4.33 -11.52 -13.97
N TYR A 31 -3.76 -11.06 -12.85
CA TYR A 31 -4.49 -10.46 -11.72
C TYR A 31 -5.18 -9.13 -12.05
N PHE A 32 -4.74 -8.46 -13.12
CA PHE A 32 -5.30 -7.18 -13.55
C PHE A 32 -5.39 -7.03 -15.07
N ASN A 33 -5.68 -8.11 -15.80
CA ASN A 33 -5.70 -8.05 -17.25
C ASN A 33 -6.70 -6.98 -17.76
N GLY A 34 -6.17 -5.97 -18.46
CA GLY A 34 -6.94 -4.86 -19.05
C GLY A 34 -7.55 -3.86 -18.04
N ASP A 35 -7.31 -4.02 -16.74
CA ASP A 35 -8.14 -3.37 -15.73
C ASP A 35 -7.48 -2.10 -15.17
N LYS A 36 -8.24 -0.99 -15.10
CA LYS A 36 -7.78 0.29 -14.51
C LYS A 36 -7.29 0.11 -13.07
N LYS A 37 -7.77 -0.95 -12.40
CA LYS A 37 -7.39 -1.36 -11.05
C LYS A 37 -5.90 -1.69 -10.90
N ARG A 38 -5.20 -2.15 -11.95
CA ARG A 38 -3.74 -2.45 -11.89
C ARG A 38 -2.92 -1.25 -11.43
N LYS A 39 -3.15 -0.11 -12.09
CA LYS A 39 -2.38 1.11 -11.86
C LYS A 39 -2.66 1.69 -10.47
N ILE A 40 -3.91 1.58 -10.02
CA ILE A 40 -4.35 2.06 -8.72
C ILE A 40 -3.79 1.16 -7.60
N TYR A 41 -3.82 -0.16 -7.77
CA TYR A 41 -3.21 -1.11 -6.83
C TYR A 41 -1.70 -0.89 -6.72
N GLY A 42 -1.00 -0.78 -7.86
CA GLY A 42 0.45 -0.52 -7.84
C GLY A 42 0.80 0.79 -7.13
N LYS A 43 0.01 1.85 -7.34
CA LYS A 43 0.16 3.13 -6.62
C LYS A 43 -0.09 2.97 -5.13
N PHE A 44 -1.14 2.27 -4.72
CA PHE A 44 -1.46 2.01 -3.32
C PHE A 44 -0.37 1.19 -2.63
N PHE A 45 0.10 0.14 -3.28
CA PHE A 45 1.18 -0.73 -2.78
C PHE A 45 2.45 0.08 -2.54
N ALA A 46 2.90 0.82 -3.55
CA ALA A 46 4.07 1.69 -3.43
C ALA A 46 3.88 2.71 -2.29
N LEU A 47 2.72 3.35 -2.24
CA LEU A 47 2.45 4.36 -1.22
C LEU A 47 2.45 3.76 0.20
N THR A 48 1.88 2.57 0.39
CA THR A 48 1.85 1.90 1.70
C THR A 48 3.24 1.45 2.17
N VAL A 49 4.09 1.00 1.24
CA VAL A 49 5.44 0.52 1.57
C VAL A 49 6.41 1.68 1.76
N PHE A 50 6.41 2.69 0.88
CA PHE A 50 7.40 3.77 0.90
C PHE A 50 7.08 4.88 1.91
N VAL A 51 5.80 5.16 2.20
CA VAL A 51 5.42 6.23 3.12
C VAL A 51 6.05 6.06 4.51
N PRO A 52 6.04 4.88 5.15
CA PRO A 52 6.72 4.68 6.42
C PRO A 52 8.21 5.03 6.38
N PHE A 53 8.93 4.66 5.32
CA PHE A 53 10.36 4.99 5.19
C PHE A 53 10.57 6.50 5.05
N ILE A 54 9.79 7.17 4.21
CA ILE A 54 9.87 8.63 4.02
C ILE A 54 9.57 9.34 5.34
N SER A 55 8.51 8.90 6.03
CA SER A 55 8.13 9.43 7.33
C SER A 55 9.22 9.23 8.38
N PHE A 56 9.82 8.04 8.45
CA PHE A 56 10.91 7.74 9.37
C PHE A 56 12.11 8.67 9.15
N ILE A 57 12.58 8.79 7.90
CA ILE A 57 13.69 9.68 7.54
C ILE A 57 13.34 11.14 7.87
N THR A 58 12.12 11.57 7.57
CA THR A 58 11.66 12.93 7.87
C THR A 58 11.71 13.21 9.36
N ILE A 59 11.21 12.30 10.20
CA ILE A 59 11.25 12.44 11.66
C ILE A 59 12.68 12.42 12.20
N LEU A 60 13.56 11.56 11.66
CA LEU A 60 14.97 11.55 12.04
C LEU A 60 15.63 12.92 11.84
N PHE A 61 15.50 13.51 10.66
CA PHE A 61 16.10 14.84 10.40
C PHE A 61 15.37 15.96 11.15
N ALA A 62 14.05 15.88 11.27
CA ALA A 62 13.25 16.85 11.99
C ALA A 62 13.54 16.88 13.50
N SER A 63 14.06 15.78 14.07
CA SER A 63 14.36 15.66 15.50
C SER A 63 15.50 16.57 15.99
N GLN A 64 16.24 17.23 15.09
CA GLN A 64 17.34 18.12 15.47
C GLN A 64 16.87 19.45 16.10
N ASN A 65 15.68 19.93 15.72
CA ASN A 65 15.15 21.21 16.21
C ASN A 65 13.65 21.06 16.53
N LYS A 66 13.22 21.72 17.61
CA LYS A 66 11.82 21.74 18.05
C LYS A 66 10.87 22.18 16.93
N TYR A 67 11.22 23.22 16.18
CA TYR A 67 10.36 23.75 15.11
C TYR A 67 10.26 22.77 13.93
N SER A 68 11.37 22.17 13.50
CA SER A 68 11.35 21.15 12.45
C SER A 68 10.58 19.92 12.88
N MET A 69 10.64 19.54 14.18
CA MET A 69 9.88 18.41 14.70
C MET A 69 8.37 18.62 14.53
N TYR A 70 7.84 19.79 14.90
CA TYR A 70 6.40 20.04 14.74
C TYR A 70 5.95 19.94 13.28
N VAL A 71 6.77 20.46 12.35
CA VAL A 71 6.51 20.34 10.91
C VAL A 71 6.58 18.86 10.47
N GLY A 72 7.59 18.12 10.95
CA GLY A 72 7.75 16.69 10.66
C GLY A 72 6.58 15.84 11.16
N ILE A 73 6.05 16.14 12.35
CA ILE A 73 4.88 15.47 12.92
C ILE A 73 3.64 15.75 12.06
N ALA A 74 3.41 17.01 11.67
CA ALA A 74 2.29 17.37 10.81
C ALA A 74 2.36 16.65 9.45
N PHE A 75 3.55 16.59 8.85
CA PHE A 75 3.80 15.87 7.61
C PHE A 75 3.60 14.36 7.75
N PHE A 76 4.06 13.77 8.86
CA PHE A 76 3.83 12.36 9.17
C PHE A 76 2.34 12.03 9.22
N PHE A 77 1.53 12.77 9.97
CA PHE A 77 0.09 12.52 10.05
C PHE A 77 -0.60 12.69 8.68
N TYR A 78 -0.19 13.70 7.90
CA TYR A 78 -0.70 13.87 6.54
C TYR A 78 -0.42 12.64 5.66
N LEU A 79 0.82 12.13 5.67
CA LEU A 79 1.19 10.94 4.90
C LEU A 79 0.52 9.66 5.45
N ALA A 80 0.40 9.51 6.75
CA ALA A 80 -0.27 8.37 7.39
C ALA A 80 -1.74 8.29 6.96
N ILE A 81 -2.45 9.43 6.95
CA ILE A 81 -3.83 9.51 6.46
C ILE A 81 -3.90 9.14 4.97
N LYS A 82 -3.05 9.74 4.12
CA LYS A 82 -3.05 9.47 2.67
C LYS A 82 -2.70 8.02 2.32
N SER A 83 -1.92 7.35 3.17
CA SER A 83 -1.55 5.94 3.02
C SER A 83 -2.50 4.94 3.66
N CYS A 84 -3.57 5.41 4.29
CA CYS A 84 -4.48 4.53 4.99
C CYS A 84 -5.16 3.54 4.02
N PRO A 85 -5.06 2.22 4.26
CA PRO A 85 -5.73 1.19 3.46
C PRO A 85 -7.26 1.37 3.36
N LEU A 86 -7.86 2.09 4.32
CA LEU A 86 -9.30 2.39 4.31
C LEU A 86 -9.74 3.30 3.16
N LEU A 87 -8.85 4.09 2.57
CA LEU A 87 -9.12 4.91 1.39
C LEU A 87 -9.16 4.09 0.09
N PHE A 88 -8.70 2.84 0.14
CA PHE A 88 -8.46 1.98 -1.02
C PHE A 88 -9.24 0.65 -0.91
N LYS A 89 -10.37 0.65 -0.18
CA LYS A 89 -11.18 -0.55 0.13
C LYS A 89 -11.61 -1.35 -1.11
N ASP A 90 -11.83 -0.68 -2.24
CA ASP A 90 -12.36 -1.29 -3.48
C ASP A 90 -11.29 -1.96 -4.37
N ILE A 91 -10.03 -1.89 -3.94
CA ILE A 91 -8.88 -2.42 -4.69
C ILE A 91 -8.47 -3.82 -4.21
N PHE A 92 -8.84 -4.20 -3.00
CA PHE A 92 -8.53 -5.51 -2.45
C PHE A 92 -9.46 -6.57 -3.04
N LEU A 93 -8.89 -7.60 -3.65
CA LEU A 93 -9.64 -8.72 -4.22
C LEU A 93 -9.92 -9.78 -3.17
N THR A 94 -9.04 -9.92 -2.17
CA THR A 94 -9.19 -10.91 -1.10
C THR A 94 -9.32 -10.28 0.28
N LYS A 95 -10.02 -10.97 1.19
CA LYS A 95 -10.08 -10.58 2.62
C LYS A 95 -8.69 -10.60 3.26
N PHE A 96 -7.82 -11.51 2.82
CA PHE A 96 -6.45 -11.64 3.31
C PHE A 96 -5.62 -10.38 3.01
N GLU A 97 -5.60 -9.90 1.77
CA GLU A 97 -4.87 -8.68 1.40
C GLU A 97 -5.30 -7.48 2.26
N LYS A 98 -6.61 -7.31 2.45
CA LYS A 98 -7.14 -6.22 3.26
C LYS A 98 -6.61 -6.25 4.69
N VAL A 99 -6.58 -7.43 5.32
CA VAL A 99 -6.03 -7.60 6.68
C VAL A 99 -4.52 -7.39 6.69
N PHE A 100 -3.82 -7.93 5.70
CA PHE A 100 -2.37 -7.82 5.56
C PHE A 100 -1.90 -6.36 5.43
N PHE A 101 -2.46 -5.60 4.50
CA PHE A 101 -2.09 -4.18 4.30
C PHE A 101 -2.49 -3.30 5.48
N TRP A 102 -3.62 -3.61 6.12
CA TRP A 102 -4.02 -2.91 7.35
C TRP A 102 -3.05 -3.19 8.51
N GLY A 103 -2.61 -4.44 8.66
CA GLY A 103 -1.60 -4.84 9.64
C GLY A 103 -0.26 -4.13 9.42
N ILE A 104 0.25 -4.12 8.18
CA ILE A 104 1.48 -3.41 7.82
C ILE A 104 1.37 -1.93 8.16
N TRP A 105 0.27 -1.28 7.75
CA TRP A 105 0.07 0.14 7.97
C TRP A 105 0.03 0.48 9.47
N ILE A 106 -0.65 -0.32 10.30
CA ILE A 106 -0.70 -0.09 11.75
C ILE A 106 0.68 -0.26 12.37
N ILE A 107 1.35 -1.37 12.10
CA ILE A 107 2.64 -1.68 12.72
C ILE A 107 3.66 -0.59 12.36
N ALA A 108 3.75 -0.23 11.07
CA ALA A 108 4.71 0.76 10.60
C ALA A 108 4.46 2.16 11.21
N ASN A 109 3.21 2.63 11.22
CA ASN A 109 2.89 3.94 11.80
C ASN A 109 3.02 3.94 13.33
N SER A 110 2.75 2.82 14.00
CA SER A 110 2.90 2.69 15.46
C SER A 110 4.37 2.82 15.86
N LEU A 111 5.29 2.19 15.12
CA LEU A 111 6.73 2.32 15.38
C LEU A 111 7.22 3.76 15.21
N ILE A 112 6.78 4.44 14.16
CA ILE A 112 7.13 5.85 13.92
C ILE A 112 6.53 6.74 15.02
N PHE A 113 5.29 6.46 15.43
CA PHE A 113 4.66 7.18 16.53
C PHE A 113 5.40 7.00 17.86
N SER A 114 5.85 5.78 18.17
CA SER A 114 6.69 5.52 19.36
C SER A 114 8.01 6.29 19.29
N MET A 115 8.63 6.39 18.12
CA MET A 115 9.83 7.20 17.92
C MET A 115 9.55 8.69 18.16
N ILE A 116 8.47 9.24 17.59
CA ILE A 116 8.04 10.63 17.81
C ILE A 116 7.85 10.88 19.31
N PHE A 117 7.14 9.99 20.01
CA PHE A 117 6.91 10.10 21.45
C PHE A 117 8.22 10.10 22.24
N ASN A 118 9.16 9.22 21.89
CA ASN A 118 10.46 9.15 22.57
C ASN A 118 11.29 10.42 22.36
N VAL A 119 11.30 10.99 21.15
CA VAL A 119 11.98 12.27 20.87
C VAL A 119 11.35 13.41 21.69
N LEU A 120 10.02 13.51 21.68
CA LEU A 120 9.32 14.53 22.46
C LEU A 120 9.54 14.39 23.96
N ARG A 121 9.62 13.15 24.48
CA ARG A 121 9.90 12.87 25.89
C ARG A 121 11.34 13.22 26.27
N LYS A 122 12.31 12.96 25.39
CA LYS A 122 13.71 13.35 25.61
C LYS A 122 13.85 14.88 25.68
N GLY A 123 13.02 15.60 24.91
CA GLY A 123 13.11 17.05 24.77
C GLY A 123 14.19 17.44 23.77
N PHE A 124 14.18 18.72 23.39
CA PHE A 124 15.19 19.32 22.52
C PHE A 124 16.18 20.05 23.40
N GLU A 125 17.45 19.63 23.38
CA GLU A 125 18.54 20.43 23.93
C GLU A 125 18.64 21.69 23.06
N GLY A 126 18.38 22.84 23.67
CA GLY A 126 18.41 24.16 23.01
C GLY A 126 19.80 24.77 23.03
#